data_AF-A0A165LWM6-F1
#
_entry.id   AF-A0A165LWM6-F1
#
_cell.length_a   1.000
_cell.length_b   1.000
_cell.length_c   1.000
_cell.angle_alpha   90.00
_cell.angle_beta   90.00
_cell.angle_gamma   90.00
#
_symmetry.space_group_name_H-M   'P 1'
#
loop_
_entity.id
_entity.type
_entity.pdbx_description
1 polymer ?
#
loop_
_entity_poly.entity_id
_entity_poly.type
_entity_poly.pdbx_seq_one_letter_code
_entity_poly.pdbx_strand_id
1 'polypeptide(L)'
;MAGRKRKYTDNQERKRAYYERHAERHREKARDRWHARQAKQKVAEEEQEIEDEEDALFAMLGVFWTVESTTKFETLLYCLTGDLRKWRSSDTDVQEYTALTEAGISMKASNLPLKTFVERTAKGRRIAQAVAEIAAQAETLVDPTLVVEETAVWAVYGYDLQGPILSGLSAVRKRALRIVSNLDEVCLMYGVEDALRTKFEARHLLWQVYSD
;
A
#
# COMPACT_ATOMS: atom_id res chain seq x y z
N MET A 1 47.13 41.10 -28.34
CA MET A 1 45.81 40.44 -28.21
C MET A 1 45.71 39.33 -29.26
N ALA A 2 45.98 38.07 -28.90
CA ALA A 2 45.88 36.95 -29.84
C ALA A 2 44.41 36.55 -30.03
N GLY A 3 43.88 36.68 -31.25
CA GLY A 3 42.51 36.29 -31.57
C GLY A 3 42.27 34.79 -31.41
N ARG A 4 41.10 34.40 -30.89
CA ARG A 4 40.70 32.99 -30.74
C ARG A 4 40.82 32.25 -32.08
N LYS A 5 41.59 31.15 -32.09
CA LYS A 5 41.70 30.25 -33.26
C LYS A 5 40.31 29.74 -33.66
N ARG A 6 40.01 29.77 -34.96
CA ARG A 6 38.76 29.22 -35.51
C ARG A 6 38.72 27.71 -35.25
N LYS A 7 37.62 27.24 -34.64
CA LYS A 7 37.41 25.85 -34.24
C LYS A 7 37.23 24.87 -35.40
N TYR A 8 36.88 25.36 -36.59
CA TYR A 8 36.71 24.56 -37.80
C TYR A 8 37.43 25.23 -38.95
N THR A 9 38.08 24.42 -39.78
CA THR A 9 38.94 24.89 -40.88
C THR A 9 38.15 25.05 -42.18
N ASP A 10 37.07 24.28 -42.36
CA ASP A 10 36.20 24.33 -43.54
C ASP A 10 34.68 24.30 -43.18
N ASN A 11 33.85 24.85 -44.07
CA ASN A 11 32.40 24.88 -43.94
C ASN A 11 31.76 23.48 -44.00
N GLN A 12 32.35 22.52 -44.73
CA GLN A 12 31.86 21.14 -44.72
C GLN A 12 32.08 20.47 -43.36
N GLU A 13 33.24 20.68 -42.75
CA GLU A 13 33.58 20.19 -41.40
C GLU A 13 32.61 20.73 -40.35
N ARG A 14 32.30 22.04 -40.43
CA ARG A 14 31.30 22.68 -39.57
C ARG A 14 29.90 22.10 -39.75
N LYS A 15 29.48 21.79 -40.99
CA LYS A 15 28.17 21.17 -41.28
C LYS A 15 28.10 19.73 -40.75
N ARG A 16 29.14 18.91 -40.96
CA ARG A 16 29.19 17.53 -40.43
C ARG A 16 29.11 17.52 -38.91
N ALA A 17 29.93 18.33 -38.24
CA ALA A 17 29.91 18.46 -36.79
C ALA A 17 28.58 19.05 -36.25
N TYR A 18 27.85 19.83 -37.04
CA TYR A 18 26.51 20.31 -36.68
C TYR A 18 25.49 19.17 -36.73
N TYR A 19 25.46 18.39 -37.82
CA TYR A 19 24.52 17.27 -37.97
C TYR A 19 24.81 16.11 -37.01
N GLU A 20 26.08 15.81 -36.71
CA GLU A 20 26.44 14.80 -35.70
C GLU A 20 25.93 15.18 -34.32
N ARG A 21 26.16 16.42 -33.87
CA ARG A 21 25.64 16.95 -32.60
C ARG A 21 24.11 17.03 -32.58
N HIS A 22 23.46 17.12 -33.74
CA HIS A 22 22.01 17.08 -33.82
C HIS A 22 21.49 15.65 -33.71
N ALA A 23 22.12 14.70 -34.42
CA ALA A 23 21.80 13.28 -34.36
C ALA A 23 21.99 12.71 -32.94
N GLU A 24 23.06 13.11 -32.25
CA GLU A 24 23.34 12.70 -30.87
C GLU A 24 22.28 13.22 -29.90
N ARG A 25 21.89 14.51 -30.00
CA ARG A 25 20.77 15.08 -29.23
C ARG A 25 19.43 14.39 -29.52
N HIS A 26 19.19 13.92 -30.74
CA HIS A 26 17.99 13.15 -31.05
C HIS A 26 18.00 11.76 -30.42
N ARG A 27 19.15 11.06 -30.42
CA ARG A 27 19.31 9.76 -29.76
C ARG A 27 19.16 9.86 -28.24
N GLU A 28 19.68 10.93 -27.64
CA GLU A 28 19.54 11.21 -26.21
C GLU A 28 18.08 11.44 -25.84
N LYS A 29 17.37 12.34 -26.54
CA LYS A 29 15.93 12.55 -26.34
C LYS A 29 15.09 11.29 -26.55
N ALA A 30 15.48 10.42 -27.49
CA ALA A 30 14.79 9.15 -27.71
C ALA A 30 14.98 8.18 -26.54
N ARG A 31 16.19 8.11 -25.97
CA ARG A 31 16.47 7.33 -24.76
C ARG A 31 15.70 7.85 -23.56
N ASP A 32 15.68 9.17 -23.35
CA ASP A 32 14.92 9.77 -22.23
C ASP A 32 13.42 9.47 -22.34
N ARG A 33 12.86 9.57 -23.55
CA ARG A 33 11.46 9.20 -23.81
C ARG A 33 11.20 7.72 -23.55
N TRP A 34 12.15 6.85 -23.91
CA TRP A 34 12.04 5.41 -23.68
C TRP A 34 12.08 5.10 -22.17
N HIS A 35 13.03 5.66 -21.43
CA HIS A 35 13.11 5.51 -19.97
C HIS A 35 11.88 6.07 -19.26
N ALA A 36 11.37 7.23 -19.68
CA ALA A 36 10.14 7.81 -19.13
C ALA A 36 8.90 6.94 -19.41
N ARG A 37 8.83 6.29 -20.58
CA ARG A 37 7.75 5.34 -20.89
C ARG A 37 7.86 4.07 -20.06
N GLN A 38 9.05 3.52 -19.91
CA GLN A 38 9.32 2.35 -19.05
C GLN A 38 8.97 2.64 -17.59
N ALA A 39 9.37 3.80 -17.06
CA ALA A 39 9.01 4.20 -15.70
C ALA A 39 7.49 4.33 -15.52
N LYS A 40 6.78 4.95 -16.47
CA LYS A 40 5.32 5.04 -16.44
C LYS A 40 4.64 3.68 -16.55
N GLN A 41 5.16 2.80 -17.40
CA GLN A 41 4.61 1.47 -17.58
C GLN A 41 4.78 0.64 -16.31
N LYS A 42 5.94 0.72 -15.66
CA LYS A 42 6.19 0.03 -14.40
C LYS A 42 5.29 0.54 -13.26
N VAL A 43 5.09 1.86 -13.16
CA VAL A 43 4.14 2.44 -12.19
C VAL A 43 2.71 1.98 -12.48
N ALA A 44 2.29 1.92 -13.74
CA ALA A 44 0.96 1.46 -14.11
C ALA A 44 0.78 -0.05 -13.86
N GLU A 45 1.81 -0.87 -14.10
CA GLU A 45 1.79 -2.30 -13.78
C GLU A 45 1.71 -2.52 -12.26
N GLU A 46 2.47 -1.76 -11.47
CA GLU A 46 2.38 -1.76 -9.99
C GLU A 46 1.00 -1.29 -9.50
N GLU A 47 0.42 -0.25 -10.11
CA GLU A 47 -0.94 0.23 -9.78
C GLU A 47 -2.02 -0.79 -10.12
N GLN A 48 -1.89 -1.50 -11.25
CA GLN A 48 -2.84 -2.50 -11.72
C GLN A 48 -2.75 -3.80 -10.89
N GLU A 49 -1.55 -4.21 -10.47
CA GLU A 49 -1.34 -5.35 -9.56
C GLU A 49 -1.96 -5.09 -8.17
N ILE A 50 -1.98 -3.83 -7.71
CA ILE A 50 -2.66 -3.40 -6.47
C ILE A 50 -4.19 -3.41 -6.59
N GLU A 51 -4.72 -3.27 -7.81
CA GLU A 51 -6.16 -3.23 -8.12
C GLU A 51 -6.72 -4.65 -8.40
N ASP A 52 -5.89 -5.54 -8.94
CA ASP A 52 -6.22 -6.95 -9.25
C ASP A 52 -6.06 -7.91 -8.05
N GLU A 53 -5.49 -7.46 -6.93
CA GLU A 53 -5.58 -8.21 -5.66
C GLU A 53 -6.99 -8.11 -5.08
N GLU A 54 -7.93 -8.88 -5.66
CA GLU A 54 -9.20 -9.16 -5.00
C GLU A 54 -8.92 -9.70 -3.59
N ASP A 55 -9.44 -9.01 -2.58
CA ASP A 55 -9.33 -9.43 -1.18
C ASP A 55 -9.89 -10.86 -1.06
N ALA A 56 -9.20 -11.77 -0.35
CA ALA A 56 -9.63 -13.16 -0.27
C ALA A 56 -11.02 -13.30 0.37
N LEU A 57 -11.37 -12.34 1.23
CA LEU A 57 -12.71 -12.05 1.73
C LEU A 57 -13.75 -11.80 0.65
N PHE A 58 -13.44 -10.95 -0.33
CA PHE A 58 -14.35 -10.65 -1.44
C PHE A 58 -14.59 -11.89 -2.30
N ALA A 59 -13.55 -12.67 -2.57
CA ALA A 59 -13.65 -13.93 -3.28
C ALA A 59 -14.47 -14.99 -2.51
N MET A 60 -14.45 -14.97 -1.18
CA MET A 60 -15.15 -15.94 -0.34
C MET A 60 -16.61 -15.58 -0.06
N LEU A 61 -16.89 -14.34 0.35
CA LEU A 61 -18.22 -13.89 0.79
C LEU A 61 -19.01 -13.14 -0.29
N GLY A 62 -18.37 -12.89 -1.43
CA GLY A 62 -18.94 -12.10 -2.52
C GLY A 62 -19.21 -10.65 -2.12
N VAL A 63 -20.11 -10.00 -2.84
CA VAL A 63 -20.40 -8.57 -2.73
C VAL A 63 -21.00 -8.17 -1.37
N PHE A 64 -21.64 -9.11 -0.67
CA PHE A 64 -22.44 -8.79 0.52
C PHE A 64 -21.70 -8.95 1.86
N TRP A 65 -20.53 -9.60 1.89
CA TRP A 65 -19.68 -9.69 3.08
C TRP A 65 -20.41 -10.24 4.33
N THR A 66 -21.39 -11.12 4.10
CA THR A 66 -22.27 -11.68 5.16
C THR A 66 -21.84 -13.08 5.54
N VAL A 67 -21.75 -13.36 6.84
CA VAL A 67 -21.52 -14.72 7.35
C VAL A 67 -22.86 -15.45 7.49
N GLU A 68 -22.99 -16.61 6.85
CA GLU A 68 -24.16 -17.50 6.94
C GLU A 68 -23.88 -18.71 7.83
N SER A 69 -24.92 -19.40 8.30
CA SER A 69 -24.77 -20.63 9.11
C SER A 69 -24.13 -21.81 8.36
N THR A 70 -24.16 -21.77 7.03
CA THR A 70 -23.52 -22.76 6.12
C THR A 70 -22.06 -22.43 5.82
N THR A 71 -21.54 -21.31 6.33
CA THR A 71 -20.18 -20.84 6.06
C THR A 71 -19.16 -21.85 6.60
N LYS A 72 -18.17 -22.19 5.78
CA LYS A 72 -17.00 -22.97 6.22
C LYS A 72 -16.09 -22.11 7.08
N PHE A 73 -16.31 -22.13 8.40
CA PHE A 73 -15.61 -21.24 9.34
C PHE A 73 -14.08 -21.40 9.33
N GLU A 74 -13.55 -22.59 9.03
CA GLU A 74 -12.10 -22.79 8.85
C GLU A 74 -11.57 -22.00 7.65
N THR A 75 -12.26 -22.07 6.51
CA THR A 75 -11.92 -21.30 5.31
C THR A 75 -12.08 -19.81 5.57
N LEU A 76 -13.08 -19.41 6.35
CA LEU A 76 -13.27 -18.01 6.74
C LEU A 76 -12.10 -17.52 7.57
N LEU A 77 -11.75 -18.25 8.63
CA LEU A 77 -10.60 -17.93 9.47
C LEU A 77 -9.30 -17.82 8.65
N TYR A 78 -9.15 -18.67 7.64
CA TYR A 78 -8.03 -18.65 6.70
C TYR A 78 -8.02 -17.37 5.85
N CYS A 79 -9.15 -17.01 5.24
CA CYS A 79 -9.23 -15.77 4.45
C CYS A 79 -8.98 -14.53 5.32
N LEU A 80 -9.60 -14.45 6.50
CA LEU A 80 -9.44 -13.33 7.42
C LEU A 80 -7.98 -13.15 7.89
N THR A 81 -7.29 -14.25 8.21
CA THR A 81 -5.87 -14.21 8.58
C THR A 81 -4.97 -13.83 7.40
N GLY A 82 -5.30 -14.33 6.20
CA GLY A 82 -4.62 -14.00 4.95
C GLY A 82 -4.73 -12.51 4.60
N ASP A 83 -5.92 -11.94 4.65
CA ASP A 83 -6.14 -10.53 4.30
C ASP A 83 -5.48 -9.57 5.29
N LEU A 84 -5.49 -9.90 6.60
CA LEU A 84 -4.71 -9.13 7.58
C LEU A 84 -3.20 -9.23 7.33
N ARG A 85 -2.71 -10.30 6.71
CA ARG A 85 -1.29 -10.45 6.37
C ARG A 85 -0.94 -9.69 5.10
N LYS A 86 -1.78 -9.74 4.06
CA LYS A 86 -1.59 -8.96 2.81
C LYS A 86 -1.45 -7.46 3.09
N TRP A 87 -2.17 -6.97 4.09
CA TRP A 87 -2.04 -5.58 4.51
C TRP A 87 -0.66 -5.25 5.12
N ARG A 88 0.02 -6.20 5.76
CA ARG A 88 1.30 -5.94 6.42
C ARG A 88 2.46 -6.02 5.43
N SER A 89 3.34 -5.03 5.50
CA SER A 89 4.68 -5.10 4.91
C SER A 89 5.69 -5.80 5.82
N SER A 90 5.38 -5.92 7.12
CA SER A 90 6.24 -6.49 8.15
C SER A 90 5.64 -7.68 8.89
N ASP A 91 6.48 -8.49 9.53
CA ASP A 91 6.04 -9.70 10.26
C ASP A 91 5.25 -9.39 11.54
N THR A 92 5.48 -8.24 12.17
CA THR A 92 4.85 -7.86 13.44
C THR A 92 4.06 -6.55 13.37
N ASP A 93 3.02 -6.44 14.20
CA ASP A 93 2.18 -5.24 14.29
C ASP A 93 2.98 -4.02 14.76
N VAL A 94 4.01 -4.24 15.59
CA VAL A 94 4.92 -3.20 16.09
C VAL A 94 5.80 -2.67 14.96
N GLN A 95 6.42 -3.57 14.17
CA GLN A 95 7.24 -3.17 13.04
C GLN A 95 6.42 -2.42 11.98
N GLU A 96 5.20 -2.86 11.69
CA GLU A 96 4.32 -2.16 10.74
C GLU A 96 3.95 -0.76 11.26
N TYR A 97 3.61 -0.62 12.54
CA TYR A 97 3.37 0.70 13.15
C TYR A 97 4.60 1.60 13.06
N THR A 98 5.79 1.08 13.36
CA THR A 98 7.05 1.82 13.23
C THR A 98 7.31 2.23 11.78
N ALA A 99 7.13 1.33 10.82
CA ALA A 99 7.32 1.61 9.40
C ALA A 99 6.35 2.67 8.87
N LEU A 100 5.08 2.64 9.30
CA LEU A 100 4.09 3.66 8.96
C LEU A 100 4.44 5.03 9.56
N THR A 101 4.89 5.05 10.81
CA THR A 101 5.36 6.24 11.50
C THR A 101 6.58 6.84 10.78
N GLU A 102 7.58 6.03 10.48
CA GLU A 102 8.79 6.44 9.73
C GLU A 102 8.45 6.95 8.33
N ALA A 103 7.52 6.28 7.63
CA ALA A 103 7.03 6.75 6.34
C ALA A 103 6.35 8.12 6.47
N GLY A 104 5.50 8.32 7.48
CA GLY A 104 4.88 9.61 7.79
C GLY A 104 5.91 10.72 8.04
N ILE A 105 6.94 10.45 8.85
CA ILE A 105 8.05 11.39 9.12
C ILE A 105 8.80 11.74 7.83
N SER A 106 9.17 10.73 7.05
CA SER A 106 9.95 10.91 5.82
C SER A 106 9.16 11.68 4.75
N MET A 107 7.86 11.38 4.60
CA MET A 107 6.97 12.10 3.69
C MET A 107 6.78 13.56 4.11
N LYS A 108 6.63 13.81 5.41
CA LYS A 108 6.55 15.18 5.95
C LYS A 108 7.85 15.95 5.72
N ALA A 109 9.01 15.35 6.01
CA ALA A 109 10.32 15.96 5.80
C ALA A 109 10.58 16.27 4.31
N SER A 110 10.08 15.43 3.41
CA SER A 110 10.21 15.59 1.96
C SER A 110 9.10 16.45 1.33
N ASN A 111 8.17 16.98 2.13
CA ASN A 111 6.99 17.74 1.71
C ASN A 111 6.17 17.04 0.60
N LEU A 112 6.04 15.71 0.70
CA LEU A 112 5.24 14.91 -0.22
C LEU A 112 3.74 15.13 0.02
N PRO A 113 2.87 14.94 -0.99
CA PRO A 113 1.43 15.10 -0.81
C PRO A 113 0.89 14.21 0.31
N LEU A 114 0.11 14.80 1.22
CA LEU A 114 -0.54 14.10 2.32
C LEU A 114 -1.51 13.03 1.81
N LYS A 115 -2.13 13.28 0.65
CA LYS A 115 -3.06 12.34 -0.02
C LYS A 115 -2.50 10.92 -0.10
N THR A 116 -1.23 10.75 -0.48
CA THR A 116 -0.60 9.43 -0.63
C THR A 116 -0.50 8.68 0.69
N PHE A 117 -0.27 9.39 1.79
CA PHE A 117 -0.25 8.80 3.12
C PHE A 117 -1.65 8.39 3.57
N VAL A 118 -2.65 9.26 3.35
CA VAL A 118 -4.06 8.99 3.66
C VAL A 118 -4.59 7.79 2.89
N GLU A 119 -4.29 7.66 1.60
CA GLU A 119 -4.73 6.53 0.79
C GLU A 119 -4.18 5.20 1.33
N ARG A 120 -2.89 5.18 1.70
CA ARG A 120 -2.23 4.02 2.29
C ARG A 120 -2.85 3.62 3.63
N THR A 121 -3.08 4.58 4.54
CA THR A 121 -3.66 4.28 5.86
C THR A 121 -5.15 3.95 5.77
N ALA A 122 -5.89 4.59 4.86
CA ALA A 122 -7.32 4.35 4.66
C ALA A 122 -7.61 2.96 4.09
N LYS A 123 -6.81 2.46 3.12
CA LYS A 123 -6.96 1.09 2.60
C LYS A 123 -6.80 0.07 3.73
N GLY A 124 -5.74 0.24 4.54
CA GLY A 124 -5.47 -0.63 5.68
C GLY A 124 -6.56 -0.63 6.74
N ARG A 125 -7.03 0.57 7.10
CA ARG A 125 -8.11 0.73 8.08
C ARG A 125 -9.38 0.02 7.62
N ARG A 126 -9.76 0.15 6.34
CA ARG A 126 -10.95 -0.50 5.78
C ARG A 126 -10.87 -2.02 5.86
N ILE A 127 -9.75 -2.61 5.45
CA ILE A 127 -9.54 -4.07 5.50
C ILE A 127 -9.61 -4.56 6.95
N ALA A 128 -8.89 -3.90 7.87
CA ALA A 128 -8.88 -4.30 9.27
C ALA A 128 -10.26 -4.14 9.95
N GLN A 129 -11.02 -3.08 9.63
CA GLN A 129 -12.39 -2.91 10.11
C GLN A 129 -13.30 -4.03 9.60
N ALA A 130 -13.27 -4.32 8.31
CA ALA A 130 -14.11 -5.35 7.72
C ALA A 130 -13.78 -6.75 8.26
N VAL A 131 -12.49 -7.07 8.44
CA VAL A 131 -12.07 -8.31 9.11
C VAL A 131 -12.62 -8.38 10.55
N ALA A 132 -12.55 -7.29 11.31
CA ALA A 132 -13.06 -7.27 12.67
C ALA A 132 -14.58 -7.47 12.73
N GLU A 133 -15.33 -6.85 11.80
CA GLU A 133 -16.78 -6.98 11.70
C GLU A 133 -17.20 -8.41 11.33
N ILE A 134 -16.54 -9.00 10.34
CA ILE A 134 -16.85 -10.35 9.88
C ILE A 134 -16.47 -11.40 10.91
N ALA A 135 -15.31 -11.24 11.56
CA ALA A 135 -14.94 -12.10 12.67
C ALA A 135 -15.97 -12.03 13.80
N ALA A 136 -16.48 -10.84 14.12
CA ALA A 136 -17.54 -10.67 15.11
C ALA A 136 -18.87 -11.33 14.69
N GLN A 137 -19.26 -11.26 13.42
CA GLN A 137 -20.42 -11.98 12.89
C GLN A 137 -20.22 -13.50 12.97
N ALA A 138 -19.01 -13.98 12.65
CA ALA A 138 -18.70 -15.40 12.74
C ALA A 138 -18.72 -15.93 14.17
N GLU A 139 -18.24 -15.15 15.14
CA GLU A 139 -18.28 -15.49 16.57
C GLU A 139 -19.70 -15.74 17.09
N THR A 140 -20.72 -15.07 16.56
CA THR A 140 -22.11 -15.26 17.00
C THR A 140 -22.79 -16.48 16.37
N LEU A 141 -22.26 -16.97 15.25
CA LEU A 141 -22.84 -18.05 14.46
C LEU A 141 -22.10 -19.38 14.61
N VAL A 142 -20.81 -19.35 15.00
CA VAL A 142 -20.00 -20.56 15.11
C VAL A 142 -20.42 -21.40 16.32
N ASP A 143 -20.48 -22.72 16.12
CA ASP A 143 -20.64 -23.66 17.23
C ASP A 143 -19.39 -23.62 18.13
N PRO A 144 -19.52 -23.35 19.44
CA PRO A 144 -18.38 -23.31 20.37
C PRO A 144 -17.59 -24.62 20.45
N THR A 145 -18.18 -25.74 20.05
CA THR A 145 -17.56 -27.06 20.05
C THR A 145 -16.75 -27.34 18.80
N LEU A 146 -16.81 -26.48 17.78
CA LEU A 146 -16.09 -26.63 16.53
C LEU A 146 -14.60 -26.31 16.72
N VAL A 147 -13.75 -27.26 16.36
CA VAL A 147 -12.29 -27.21 16.53
C VAL A 147 -11.64 -27.27 15.14
N VAL A 148 -10.57 -26.50 14.93
CA VAL A 148 -9.74 -26.63 13.73
C VAL A 148 -8.84 -27.85 13.93
N GLU A 149 -8.97 -28.86 13.06
CA GLU A 149 -7.94 -29.89 12.97
C GLU A 149 -6.71 -29.30 12.26
N GLU A 150 -5.52 -29.62 12.79
CA GLU A 150 -4.26 -29.13 12.25
C GLU A 150 -4.08 -29.62 10.81
N THR A 151 -4.40 -28.77 9.84
CA THR A 151 -4.07 -29.02 8.44
C THR A 151 -2.70 -28.41 8.15
N ALA A 152 -1.90 -29.11 7.32
CA ALA A 152 -0.59 -28.64 6.86
C ALA A 152 -0.61 -27.23 6.23
N VAL A 153 -1.80 -26.74 5.86
CA VAL A 153 -2.06 -25.40 5.35
C VAL A 153 -1.71 -24.33 6.40
N TRP A 154 -2.04 -24.51 7.68
CA TRP A 154 -1.83 -23.49 8.73
C TRP A 154 -0.35 -23.27 9.07
N ALA A 155 0.45 -24.33 9.02
CA ALA A 155 1.90 -24.27 9.26
C ALA A 155 2.63 -23.36 8.26
N VAL A 156 2.15 -23.29 7.01
CA VAL A 156 2.69 -22.38 5.97
C VAL A 156 2.53 -20.90 6.34
N TYR A 157 1.53 -20.57 7.17
CA TYR A 157 1.24 -19.21 7.58
C TYR A 157 1.74 -18.85 8.98
N GLY A 158 2.47 -19.76 9.65
CA GLY A 158 3.04 -19.52 10.98
C GLY A 158 2.00 -19.35 12.09
N TYR A 159 0.76 -19.77 11.84
CA TYR A 159 -0.30 -19.79 12.83
C TYR A 159 -0.44 -21.20 13.40
N ASP A 160 -0.10 -21.33 14.68
CA ASP A 160 -0.41 -22.51 15.47
C ASP A 160 -1.88 -22.43 15.92
N LEU A 161 -2.80 -22.61 14.97
CA LEU A 161 -4.25 -22.61 15.21
C LEU A 161 -4.72 -24.01 15.61
N GLN A 162 -4.04 -24.64 16.58
CA GLN A 162 -4.61 -25.79 17.27
C GLN A 162 -5.61 -25.28 18.32
N GLY A 163 -6.90 -25.58 18.13
CA GLY A 163 -7.92 -25.29 19.14
C GLY A 163 -9.29 -24.86 18.59
N PRO A 164 -10.16 -24.33 19.46
CA PRO A 164 -11.51 -23.92 19.09
C PRO A 164 -11.48 -22.82 18.03
N ILE A 165 -12.29 -22.96 16.97
CA ILE A 165 -12.42 -21.95 15.91
C ILE A 165 -12.80 -20.60 16.49
N LEU A 166 -13.66 -20.60 17.50
CA LEU A 166 -14.08 -19.40 18.21
C LEU A 166 -12.88 -18.62 18.79
N SER A 167 -11.87 -19.33 19.32
CA SER A 167 -10.64 -18.69 19.83
C SER A 167 -9.83 -18.07 18.70
N GLY A 168 -9.74 -18.73 17.55
CA GLY A 168 -9.09 -18.21 16.34
C GLY A 168 -9.76 -16.94 15.83
N LEU A 169 -11.09 -16.96 15.65
CA LEU A 169 -11.88 -15.80 15.23
C LEU A 169 -11.71 -14.62 16.20
N SER A 170 -11.75 -14.90 17.51
CA SER A 170 -11.53 -13.88 18.54
C SER A 170 -10.13 -13.28 18.50
N ALA A 171 -9.10 -14.10 18.26
CA ALA A 171 -7.73 -13.62 18.12
C ALA A 171 -7.58 -12.72 16.89
N VAL A 172 -8.15 -13.13 15.75
CA VAL A 172 -8.15 -12.34 14.51
C VAL A 172 -8.87 -11.01 14.70
N ARG A 173 -10.07 -11.03 15.30
CA ARG A 173 -10.84 -9.83 15.61
C ARG A 173 -10.05 -8.86 16.49
N LYS A 174 -9.50 -9.34 17.61
CA LYS A 174 -8.69 -8.51 18.52
C LYS A 174 -7.49 -7.90 17.79
N ARG A 175 -6.83 -8.67 16.94
CA ARG A 175 -5.69 -8.21 16.15
C ARG A 175 -6.10 -7.14 15.13
N ALA A 176 -7.20 -7.35 14.42
CA ALA A 176 -7.74 -6.39 13.47
C ALA A 176 -8.10 -5.06 14.16
N LEU A 177 -8.77 -5.11 15.32
CA LEU A 177 -9.09 -3.91 16.11
C LEU A 177 -7.83 -3.18 16.60
N ARG A 178 -6.77 -3.91 16.98
CA ARG A 178 -5.49 -3.31 17.34
C ARG A 178 -4.86 -2.57 16.17
N ILE A 179 -4.92 -3.14 14.96
CA ILE A 179 -4.42 -2.47 13.74
C ILE A 179 -5.20 -1.19 13.48
N VAL A 180 -6.53 -1.22 13.59
CA VAL A 180 -7.37 -0.01 13.45
C VAL A 180 -6.94 1.06 14.45
N SER A 181 -6.79 0.70 15.73
CA SER A 181 -6.33 1.63 16.78
C SER A 181 -4.95 2.22 16.47
N ASN A 182 -4.00 1.39 16.03
CA ASN A 182 -2.65 1.82 15.65
C ASN A 182 -2.70 2.81 14.46
N LEU A 183 -3.53 2.52 13.46
CA LEU A 183 -3.71 3.39 12.29
C LEU A 183 -4.37 4.72 12.66
N ASP A 184 -5.36 4.70 13.54
CA ASP A 184 -6.03 5.90 14.02
C ASP A 184 -5.06 6.78 14.84
N GLU A 185 -4.23 6.17 15.69
CA GLU A 185 -3.18 6.87 16.43
C GLU A 185 -2.15 7.52 15.51
N VAL A 186 -1.67 6.80 14.49
CA VAL A 186 -0.77 7.35 13.48
C VAL A 186 -1.46 8.50 12.73
N CYS A 187 -2.71 8.33 12.31
CA CYS A 187 -3.46 9.38 11.63
C CYS A 187 -3.62 10.64 12.51
N LEU A 188 -3.87 10.47 13.81
CA LEU A 188 -3.93 11.55 14.80
C LEU A 188 -2.60 12.30 14.93
N MET A 189 -1.50 11.58 15.16
CA MET A 189 -0.16 12.18 15.34
C MET A 189 0.27 13.00 14.13
N TYR A 190 -0.14 12.58 12.95
CA TYR A 190 0.22 13.20 11.67
C TYR A 190 -0.84 14.18 11.17
N GLY A 191 -1.83 14.54 12.00
CA GLY A 191 -2.84 15.55 11.69
C GLY A 191 -3.78 15.15 10.54
N VAL A 192 -3.89 13.85 10.26
CA VAL A 192 -4.75 13.30 9.21
C VAL A 192 -6.23 13.36 9.61
N GLU A 193 -6.55 13.15 10.89
CA GLU A 193 -7.94 13.31 11.37
C GLU A 193 -8.44 14.76 11.21
N ASP A 194 -7.55 15.75 11.36
CA ASP A 194 -7.85 17.17 11.11
C ASP A 194 -7.63 17.60 9.64
N ALA A 195 -7.04 16.76 8.78
CA ALA A 195 -6.89 17.03 7.35
C ALA A 195 -8.23 16.96 6.59
N LEU A 196 -9.31 16.53 7.25
CA LEU A 196 -10.68 16.76 6.80
C LEU A 196 -11.12 18.24 6.95
N ARG A 197 -10.34 19.09 7.63
CA ARG A 197 -10.34 20.56 7.53
C ARG A 197 -9.23 21.01 6.57
N THR A 198 -9.42 20.73 5.30
CA THR A 198 -8.48 20.98 4.20
C THR A 198 -7.96 22.42 4.09
N LYS A 199 -6.63 22.59 4.02
CA LYS A 199 -6.00 23.62 3.17
C LYS A 199 -5.82 23.01 1.78
N PHE A 200 -6.78 23.27 0.90
CA PHE A 200 -6.77 22.75 -0.47
C PHE A 200 -6.05 23.75 -1.37
N GLU A 201 -4.73 23.65 -1.48
CA GLU A 201 -3.94 24.49 -2.40
C GLU A 201 -3.57 23.68 -3.65
N ALA A 202 -3.77 24.28 -4.82
CA ALA A 202 -3.35 23.70 -6.11
C ALA A 202 -3.80 22.25 -6.40
N ARG A 203 -4.97 21.83 -5.91
CA ARG A 203 -5.56 20.48 -6.08
C ARG A 203 -4.85 19.34 -5.32
N HIS A 204 -3.99 19.65 -4.35
CA HIS A 204 -3.31 18.66 -3.53
C HIS A 204 -3.59 18.87 -2.04
N LEU A 205 -3.79 17.77 -1.29
CA LEU A 205 -3.74 17.77 0.17
C LEU A 205 -2.28 17.87 0.60
N LEU A 206 -1.95 18.90 1.37
CA LEU A 206 -0.61 19.15 1.90
C LEU A 206 -0.61 19.01 3.42
N TRP A 207 0.55 18.69 3.99
CA TRP A 207 0.77 18.67 5.43
C TRP A 207 0.48 20.04 6.04
N GLN A 208 -0.32 20.11 7.11
CA GLN A 208 -0.39 21.32 7.91
C GLN A 208 0.92 21.47 8.69
N VAL A 209 1.76 22.40 8.24
CA VAL A 209 2.89 22.87 9.04
C VAL A 209 2.33 23.93 9.97
N TYR A 210 2.12 23.59 11.24
CA TYR A 210 1.97 24.62 12.28
C TYR A 210 3.33 25.32 12.39
N SER A 211 3.41 26.52 11.82
CA SER A 211 4.49 27.45 12.13
C SER A 211 4.14 28.09 13.47
N ASP A 212 4.87 27.71 14.52
CA ASP A 212 4.93 28.47 15.77
C ASP A 212 5.41 29.91 15.51
#